data_AF-A0AAD6HBD2-F1
#
_entry.id   AF-A0AAD6HBD2-F1
#
_cell.length_a   1.000
_cell.length_b   1.000
_cell.length_c   1.000
_cell.angle_alpha   90.00
_cell.angle_beta   90.00
_cell.angle_gamma   90.00
#
_symmetry.space_group_name_H-M   'P 1'
#
loop_
_entity.id
_entity.type
_entity.pdbx_description
1 polymer ?
#
loop_
_entity_poly.entity_id
_entity_poly.type
_entity_poly.pdbx_seq_one_letter_code
_entity_poly.pdbx_strand_id
1 'polypeptide(L)'
;MRPHLSLLAICTAGLSAAAAAKSSPVEYSTEPGYKNANHIFNTIQDSMRQWGSSLHHNGVSFFLATVPAGTQFYHGTSRSSFVNGTEWLAFEPEHAMNFARPHMGPPRRDPQHGGDEKDGKGDKGPNHEELRRKSNTPPVEEAQSDEDAKGYLHTYAAAKHLRLVYIDGMSAGKTQKGTLDSQDVLLFNNTIGNGDSGRQGPGPMGERERALGACELAEDTWAGRIDGVLRMEAGFEVILCDFERDLSLVNIIQVNSESGERGPGPKHDDDGKRPKGPGGPGGPGGPGGGGGGPDSSRWARAVSARYTGIGGHRVSLNYDNFITAFTYDIDLFPKDAIHPRLDHLSYAELEPIRRDLTATILTHDPREFSWDWQATTDMVITRYSEELSYFSSERMVSMESLRAQIGMLLEPFLDYSERNAVNEAERCATQFIPLPYQESPTIPARAVHGVTHSICATLLEAAAESDLSSAQKRIKELMEYLDWTTWKQCRGCQDNEICVIPIWPMGSVEDYAHPQCKDALQPYDSSEENYWGGFR
;
A
#
# COMPACT_ATOMS: atom_id res chain seq x y z
N MET A 1 73.11 31.64 69.56
CA MET A 1 71.99 32.10 68.73
C MET A 1 70.71 31.47 69.26
N ARG A 2 69.73 32.33 69.58
CA ARG A 2 68.26 32.18 69.70
C ARG A 2 67.64 30.88 70.29
N PRO A 3 66.73 31.00 71.27
CA PRO A 3 65.86 29.93 71.73
C PRO A 3 64.60 29.84 70.86
N HIS A 4 63.95 28.68 70.77
CA HIS A 4 62.61 28.58 70.22
C HIS A 4 61.64 27.95 71.22
N LEU A 5 60.73 28.80 71.71
CA LEU A 5 59.45 28.48 72.29
C LEU A 5 58.43 28.14 71.18
N SER A 6 57.59 27.15 71.49
CA SER A 6 56.14 26.98 71.28
C SER A 6 55.40 27.72 70.15
N LEU A 7 54.45 27.04 69.49
CA LEU A 7 53.06 27.53 69.39
C LEU A 7 52.07 26.43 68.93
N LEU A 8 50.93 26.35 69.63
CA LEU A 8 49.67 25.69 69.22
C LEU A 8 49.00 26.45 68.06
N ALA A 9 48.30 25.75 67.17
CA ALA A 9 47.25 26.28 66.29
C ALA A 9 46.09 25.27 66.24
N ILE A 10 44.99 25.48 66.98
CA ILE A 10 43.72 26.14 66.59
C ILE A 10 43.03 25.46 65.40
N CYS A 11 42.00 24.65 65.71
CA CYS A 11 40.98 24.18 64.78
C CYS A 11 39.96 25.29 64.49
N THR A 12 39.74 25.60 63.22
CA THR A 12 38.58 26.37 62.75
C THR A 12 37.75 25.49 61.81
N ALA A 13 36.48 25.29 62.17
CA ALA A 13 35.47 24.65 61.34
C ALA A 13 35.00 25.63 60.26
N GLY A 14 35.19 25.29 58.99
CA GLY A 14 34.62 25.99 57.85
C GLY A 14 33.52 25.16 57.21
N LEU A 15 32.26 25.63 57.31
CA LEU A 15 31.14 25.16 56.50
C LEU A 15 31.47 25.36 55.02
N SER A 16 31.64 24.28 54.26
CA SER A 16 31.61 24.35 52.78
C SER A 16 30.18 24.21 52.31
N ALA A 17 29.63 25.29 51.76
CA ALA A 17 28.42 25.25 50.96
C ALA A 17 28.71 24.46 49.67
N ALA A 18 28.05 23.31 49.50
CA ALA A 18 28.08 22.57 48.25
C ALA A 18 27.34 23.39 47.18
N ALA A 19 28.10 24.01 46.28
CA ALA A 19 27.55 24.62 45.08
C ALA A 19 26.96 23.51 44.20
N ALA A 20 25.64 23.53 44.00
CA ALA A 20 24.97 22.69 43.02
C ALA A 20 25.54 23.02 41.63
N ALA A 21 26.34 22.11 41.08
CA ALA A 21 26.81 22.19 39.72
C ALA A 21 25.58 22.06 38.80
N LYS A 22 25.21 23.15 38.13
CA LYS A 22 24.26 23.12 37.02
C LYS A 22 24.87 22.25 35.92
N SER A 23 24.23 21.11 35.65
CA SER A 23 24.55 20.29 34.48
C SER A 23 24.28 21.13 33.23
N SER A 24 25.32 21.42 32.47
CA SER A 24 25.19 21.96 31.12
C SER A 24 24.45 20.94 30.24
N PRO A 25 23.61 21.39 29.28
CA PRO A 25 23.04 20.47 28.30
C PRO A 25 24.19 19.90 27.47
N VAL A 26 24.30 18.58 27.45
CA VAL A 26 25.17 17.89 26.49
C VAL A 26 24.57 18.11 25.11
N GLU A 27 25.29 18.80 24.22
CA GLU A 27 24.97 18.87 22.80
C GLU A 27 25.03 17.45 22.23
N TYR A 28 23.86 16.91 21.88
CA TYR A 28 23.73 15.67 21.14
C TYR A 28 24.47 15.80 19.81
N SER A 29 25.31 14.82 19.47
CA SER A 29 25.54 14.51 18.06
C SER A 29 24.25 13.88 17.50
N THR A 30 23.28 14.73 17.19
CA THR A 30 22.15 14.39 16.32
C THR A 30 22.71 14.27 14.91
N GLU A 31 23.18 13.08 14.51
CA GLU A 31 22.91 12.71 13.13
C GLU A 31 21.38 12.73 13.04
N PRO A 32 20.78 13.63 12.24
CA PRO A 32 19.35 13.79 12.24
C PRO A 32 18.73 12.45 11.85
N GLY A 33 18.12 11.77 12.83
CA GLY A 33 17.27 10.62 12.55
C GLY A 33 16.32 11.02 11.44
N TYR A 34 16.12 10.14 10.46
CA TYR A 34 15.26 10.45 9.32
C TYR A 34 13.93 11.02 9.83
N LYS A 35 13.58 12.22 9.39
CA LYS A 35 12.33 12.92 9.73
C LYS A 35 11.10 11.99 9.64
N ASN A 36 11.17 11.01 8.73
CA ASN A 36 10.11 10.06 8.40
C ASN A 36 10.47 8.61 8.75
N ALA A 37 11.30 8.34 9.76
CA ALA A 37 11.77 6.99 10.10
C ALA A 37 10.61 6.00 10.36
N ASN A 38 9.55 6.44 11.04
CA ASN A 38 8.30 5.68 11.24
C ASN A 38 7.66 5.27 9.89
N HIS A 39 7.55 6.19 8.94
CA HIS A 39 6.94 5.89 7.65
C HIS A 39 7.80 4.93 6.80
N ILE A 40 9.12 5.05 6.85
CA ILE A 40 10.03 4.10 6.18
C ILE A 40 9.93 2.72 6.83
N PHE A 41 9.86 2.65 8.16
CA PHE A 41 9.65 1.41 8.91
C PHE A 41 8.33 0.74 8.49
N ASN A 42 7.23 1.50 8.45
CA ASN A 42 5.91 0.99 8.06
C ASN A 42 5.92 0.55 6.60
N THR A 43 6.54 1.31 5.68
CA THR A 43 6.72 0.92 4.27
C THR A 43 7.36 -0.48 4.14
N ILE A 44 8.43 -0.74 4.88
CA ILE A 44 9.11 -2.04 4.89
C ILE A 44 8.19 -3.12 5.46
N GLN A 45 7.53 -2.84 6.58
CA GLN A 45 6.65 -3.78 7.27
C GLN A 45 5.39 -4.13 6.46
N ASP A 46 4.82 -3.18 5.74
CA ASP A 46 3.60 -3.33 4.95
C ASP A 46 3.85 -3.89 3.54
N SER A 47 5.10 -3.83 3.05
CA SER A 47 5.46 -4.26 1.69
C SER A 47 5.01 -5.71 1.43
N MET A 48 4.37 -5.95 0.29
CA MET A 48 3.80 -7.27 -0.08
C MET A 48 2.73 -7.83 0.87
N ARG A 49 2.16 -7.02 1.77
CA ARG A 49 1.08 -7.39 2.70
C ARG A 49 -0.19 -6.58 2.43
N GLN A 50 -1.29 -7.29 2.20
CA GLN A 50 -2.57 -6.65 1.87
C GLN A 50 -3.08 -5.75 3.00
N TRP A 51 -2.92 -6.15 4.26
CA TRP A 51 -3.44 -5.39 5.41
C TRP A 51 -2.79 -4.01 5.51
N GLY A 52 -1.46 -4.02 5.59
CA GLY A 52 -0.64 -2.83 5.71
C GLY A 52 -0.83 -1.90 4.51
N SER A 53 -0.69 -2.46 3.31
CA SER A 53 -0.82 -1.71 2.06
C SER A 53 -2.23 -1.16 1.83
N SER A 54 -3.28 -1.70 2.46
CA SER A 54 -4.64 -1.15 2.40
C SER A 54 -4.87 -0.01 3.39
N LEU A 55 -4.21 -0.02 4.55
CA LEU A 55 -4.32 1.04 5.55
C LEU A 55 -3.38 2.21 5.24
N HIS A 56 -2.14 1.93 4.81
CA HIS A 56 -1.19 2.89 4.27
C HIS A 56 -1.25 2.88 2.73
N HIS A 57 -2.41 3.27 2.19
CA HIS A 57 -2.74 3.01 0.79
C HIS A 57 -2.01 3.89 -0.24
N ASN A 58 -1.45 5.04 0.16
CA ASN A 58 -0.64 5.86 -0.73
C ASN A 58 0.83 5.46 -0.63
N GLY A 59 1.23 4.56 -1.52
CA GLY A 59 2.62 4.19 -1.67
C GLY A 59 3.43 5.28 -2.35
N VAL A 60 4.62 5.57 -1.80
CA VAL A 60 5.61 6.51 -2.36
C VAL A 60 7.01 5.87 -2.45
N SER A 61 7.05 4.54 -2.54
CA SER A 61 8.27 3.74 -2.55
C SER A 61 8.29 2.72 -3.68
N PHE A 62 9.50 2.44 -4.18
CA PHE A 62 9.76 1.54 -5.29
C PHE A 62 10.82 0.53 -4.89
N PHE A 63 10.48 -0.75 -4.97
CA PHE A 63 11.38 -1.85 -4.65
C PHE A 63 11.77 -2.59 -5.92
N LEU A 64 13.03 -3.01 -6.00
CA LEU A 64 13.41 -4.07 -6.93
C LEU A 64 12.85 -5.39 -6.42
N ALA A 65 12.06 -6.06 -7.25
CA ALA A 65 11.38 -7.30 -6.90
C ALA A 65 11.80 -8.44 -7.83
N THR A 66 11.98 -9.63 -7.26
CA THR A 66 12.21 -10.86 -8.03
C THR A 66 11.03 -11.80 -7.84
N VAL A 67 10.49 -12.33 -8.94
CA VAL A 67 9.62 -13.51 -8.92
C VAL A 67 10.45 -14.73 -9.32
N PRO A 68 10.52 -15.80 -8.52
CA PRO A 68 11.22 -17.02 -8.90
C PRO A 68 10.68 -17.67 -10.18
N ALA A 69 11.58 -18.22 -11.01
CA ALA A 69 11.18 -19.07 -12.13
C ALA A 69 10.28 -20.22 -11.66
N GLY A 70 9.26 -20.56 -12.44
CA GLY A 70 8.25 -21.56 -12.11
C GLY A 70 7.10 -21.08 -11.21
N THR A 71 7.15 -19.84 -10.70
CA THR A 71 6.03 -19.25 -9.95
C THR A 71 4.80 -19.16 -10.84
N GLN A 72 3.67 -19.70 -10.38
CA GLN A 72 2.43 -19.69 -11.14
C GLN A 72 1.64 -18.40 -10.96
N PHE A 73 1.00 -17.99 -12.04
CA PHE A 73 0.12 -16.84 -12.14
C PHE A 73 -1.17 -17.20 -12.86
N TYR A 74 -2.19 -16.38 -12.63
CA TYR A 74 -3.51 -16.54 -13.22
C TYR A 74 -3.92 -15.32 -14.02
N HIS A 75 -4.55 -15.52 -15.16
CA HIS A 75 -5.06 -14.47 -16.03
C HIS A 75 -6.46 -14.84 -16.52
N GLY A 76 -7.42 -13.95 -16.28
CA GLY A 76 -8.78 -14.11 -16.80
C GLY A 76 -8.96 -13.36 -18.11
N THR A 77 -9.49 -14.03 -19.12
CA THR A 77 -9.75 -13.44 -20.44
C THR A 77 -10.96 -14.07 -21.13
N SER A 78 -11.33 -13.54 -22.29
CA SER A 78 -12.33 -14.12 -23.19
C SER A 78 -11.72 -15.07 -24.23
N ARG A 79 -10.39 -15.12 -24.34
CA ARG A 79 -9.69 -15.89 -25.37
C ARG A 79 -9.39 -17.31 -24.91
N SER A 80 -9.56 -18.29 -25.81
CA SER A 80 -9.23 -19.71 -25.58
C SER A 80 -7.75 -20.04 -25.85
N SER A 81 -6.98 -19.06 -26.32
CA SER A 81 -5.61 -19.22 -26.82
C SER A 81 -4.62 -18.39 -26.02
N PHE A 82 -3.34 -18.73 -26.12
CA PHE A 82 -2.27 -18.01 -25.45
C PHE A 82 -2.32 -16.50 -25.74
N VAL A 83 -2.11 -15.67 -24.72
CA VAL A 83 -2.16 -14.21 -24.83
C VAL A 83 -0.75 -13.65 -24.96
N ASN A 84 -0.52 -12.84 -25.99
CA ASN A 84 0.76 -12.20 -26.29
C ASN A 84 0.78 -10.73 -25.86
N GLY A 85 1.99 -10.23 -25.57
CA GLY A 85 2.26 -8.83 -25.27
C GLY A 85 2.00 -8.45 -23.81
N THR A 86 1.75 -7.17 -23.60
CA THR A 86 1.57 -6.57 -22.27
C THR A 86 0.19 -6.87 -21.69
N GLU A 87 0.16 -7.58 -20.57
CA GLU A 87 -1.07 -8.06 -19.92
C GLU A 87 -0.93 -8.16 -18.39
N TRP A 88 -2.04 -8.43 -17.71
CA TRP A 88 -2.12 -8.52 -16.25
C TRP A 88 -2.12 -9.97 -15.76
N LEU A 89 -1.41 -10.21 -14.67
CA LEU A 89 -1.34 -11.47 -13.95
C LEU A 89 -1.76 -11.26 -12.50
N ALA A 90 -2.54 -12.18 -11.94
CA ALA A 90 -2.82 -12.24 -10.51
C ALA A 90 -2.08 -13.42 -9.86
N PHE A 91 -1.73 -13.25 -8.59
CA PHE A 91 -1.22 -14.35 -7.75
C PHE A 91 -2.31 -15.32 -7.30
N GLU A 92 -3.57 -14.85 -7.25
CA GLU A 92 -4.71 -15.63 -6.77
C GLU A 92 -5.68 -15.93 -7.92
N PRO A 93 -6.10 -17.20 -8.09
CA PRO A 93 -7.02 -17.57 -9.16
C PRO A 93 -8.39 -16.92 -8.98
N GLU A 94 -8.89 -16.78 -7.75
CA GLU A 94 -10.18 -16.14 -7.45
C GLU A 94 -10.20 -14.67 -7.89
N HIS A 95 -9.05 -13.98 -7.81
CA HIS A 95 -8.92 -12.62 -8.31
C HIS A 95 -8.98 -12.60 -9.85
N ALA A 96 -8.18 -13.44 -10.52
CA ALA A 96 -8.17 -13.53 -11.99
C ALA A 96 -9.52 -13.99 -12.58
N MET A 97 -10.28 -14.82 -11.86
CA MET A 97 -11.59 -15.31 -12.30
C MET A 97 -12.60 -14.19 -12.55
N ASN A 98 -12.47 -13.03 -11.90
CA ASN A 98 -13.32 -11.86 -12.16
C ASN A 98 -13.19 -11.33 -13.60
N PHE A 99 -12.09 -11.66 -14.27
CA PHE A 99 -11.78 -11.23 -15.64
C PHE A 99 -11.96 -12.35 -16.67
N ALA A 100 -12.19 -13.60 -16.24
CA ALA A 100 -12.46 -14.76 -17.09
C ALA A 100 -13.90 -14.74 -17.60
N ARG A 101 -14.24 -13.78 -18.47
CA ARG A 101 -15.62 -13.57 -18.94
C ARG A 101 -15.68 -13.26 -20.44
N PRO A 102 -16.84 -13.50 -21.09
CA PRO A 102 -17.04 -13.23 -22.51
C PRO A 102 -16.76 -11.77 -22.88
N HIS A 103 -16.39 -11.53 -24.14
CA HIS A 103 -16.18 -10.16 -24.62
C HIS A 103 -17.53 -9.44 -24.77
N MET A 104 -17.84 -8.54 -23.85
CA MET A 104 -19.00 -7.66 -23.98
C MET A 104 -18.71 -6.61 -25.05
N GLY A 105 -19.24 -6.81 -26.26
CA GLY A 105 -19.22 -5.80 -27.31
C GLY A 105 -19.90 -4.50 -26.87
N PRO A 106 -19.71 -3.39 -27.61
CA PRO A 106 -20.31 -2.10 -27.26
C PRO A 106 -21.85 -2.23 -27.13
N PRO A 107 -22.49 -1.53 -26.18
CA PRO A 107 -23.91 -1.65 -25.93
C PRO A 107 -24.70 -1.37 -27.23
N ARG A 108 -25.56 -2.32 -27.60
CA ARG A 108 -26.48 -2.14 -28.73
C ARG A 108 -27.35 -0.92 -28.44
N ARG A 109 -27.23 0.09 -29.29
CA ARG A 109 -28.03 1.32 -29.20
C ARG A 109 -29.48 0.96 -29.47
N ASP A 110 -30.31 1.00 -28.44
CA ASP A 110 -31.73 0.67 -28.51
C ASP A 110 -32.43 1.66 -29.46
N PRO A 111 -33.08 1.23 -30.56
CA PRO A 111 -33.71 2.12 -31.52
C PRO A 111 -35.09 2.54 -31.03
N GLN A 112 -35.16 3.18 -29.86
CA GLN A 112 -36.46 3.57 -29.32
C GLN A 112 -36.40 4.82 -28.44
N HIS A 113 -35.86 5.92 -28.96
CA HIS A 113 -36.32 7.27 -28.61
C HIS A 113 -36.04 8.24 -29.75
N GLY A 114 -36.98 8.31 -30.69
CA GLY A 114 -37.15 9.51 -31.51
C GLY A 114 -37.76 10.60 -30.65
N GLY A 115 -37.12 11.76 -30.60
CA GLY A 115 -37.56 12.91 -29.82
C GLY A 115 -36.84 14.19 -30.24
N ASP A 116 -37.44 14.88 -31.20
CA ASP A 116 -37.46 16.32 -31.46
C ASP A 116 -36.14 17.11 -31.46
N GLU A 117 -35.64 17.35 -32.68
CA GLU A 117 -34.73 18.44 -33.03
C GLU A 117 -35.33 19.80 -32.68
N LYS A 118 -34.57 20.65 -31.98
CA LYS A 118 -34.79 22.10 -31.95
C LYS A 118 -33.76 22.80 -32.82
N ASP A 119 -34.30 23.70 -33.63
CA ASP A 119 -33.65 24.52 -34.64
C ASP A 119 -32.43 25.33 -34.14
N GLY A 120 -31.36 25.29 -34.94
CA GLY A 120 -30.24 26.23 -34.87
C GLY A 120 -29.64 26.44 -36.26
N LYS A 121 -30.05 27.51 -36.94
CA LYS A 121 -29.54 27.95 -38.25
C LYS A 121 -28.08 28.42 -38.13
N GLY A 122 -27.22 27.98 -39.06
CA GLY A 122 -25.85 28.52 -39.19
C GLY A 122 -25.03 27.96 -40.35
N ASP A 123 -25.25 28.56 -41.53
CA ASP A 123 -24.33 28.70 -42.67
C ASP A 123 -24.00 27.54 -43.63
N LYS A 124 -23.99 27.89 -44.93
CA LYS A 124 -23.91 27.00 -46.09
C LYS A 124 -22.49 26.93 -46.65
N GLY A 125 -21.95 25.72 -46.77
CA GLY A 125 -20.85 25.38 -47.69
C GLY A 125 -21.28 24.23 -48.62
N PRO A 126 -20.91 24.22 -49.91
CA PRO A 126 -21.51 23.31 -50.90
C PRO A 126 -20.79 21.95 -50.97
N ASN A 127 -21.54 20.97 -51.50
CA ASN A 127 -21.13 19.65 -51.99
C ASN A 127 -20.82 18.54 -50.97
N HIS A 128 -21.83 17.72 -50.67
CA HIS A 128 -21.62 16.28 -50.49
C HIS A 128 -22.85 15.41 -50.83
N GLU A 129 -23.67 15.82 -51.80
CA GLU A 129 -24.91 15.10 -52.16
C GLU A 129 -24.74 14.03 -53.25
N GLU A 130 -23.51 13.65 -53.62
CA GLU A 130 -23.29 12.72 -54.75
C GLU A 130 -22.57 11.40 -54.40
N LEU A 131 -22.51 11.00 -53.13
CA LEU A 131 -21.91 9.71 -52.72
C LEU A 131 -22.81 8.79 -51.90
N ARG A 132 -24.08 9.13 -51.68
CA ARG A 132 -25.04 8.29 -50.92
C ARG A 132 -25.93 7.37 -51.76
N ARG A 133 -25.63 7.19 -53.04
CA ARG A 133 -26.35 6.25 -53.94
C ARG A 133 -25.39 5.26 -54.57
N LYS A 134 -24.86 4.31 -53.79
CA LYS A 134 -24.38 2.98 -54.24
C LYS A 134 -23.78 2.18 -53.08
N SER A 135 -24.62 1.48 -52.33
CA SER A 135 -24.29 0.19 -51.68
C SER A 135 -25.53 -0.41 -51.01
N ASN A 136 -26.49 -0.87 -51.83
CA ASN A 136 -27.44 -1.87 -51.37
C ASN A 136 -26.72 -3.23 -51.39
N THR A 137 -26.14 -3.61 -50.26
CA THR A 137 -25.75 -5.00 -49.97
C THR A 137 -26.53 -5.41 -48.72
N PRO A 138 -27.20 -6.58 -48.68
CA PRO A 138 -27.86 -7.04 -47.45
C PRO A 138 -26.80 -7.21 -46.35
N PRO A 139 -27.15 -7.04 -45.06
CA PRO A 139 -26.21 -7.34 -43.98
C PRO A 139 -25.90 -8.84 -44.04
N VAL A 140 -24.63 -9.18 -44.19
CA VAL A 140 -24.14 -10.51 -43.85
C VAL A 140 -24.23 -10.57 -42.32
N GLU A 141 -25.04 -11.49 -41.79
CA GLU A 141 -24.95 -11.88 -40.39
C GLU A 141 -23.53 -12.41 -40.17
N GLU A 142 -22.63 -11.58 -39.65
CA GLU A 142 -21.39 -12.07 -39.05
C GLU A 142 -21.80 -12.94 -37.87
N ALA A 143 -21.73 -14.26 -38.07
CA ALA A 143 -21.86 -15.22 -37.00
C ALA A 143 -20.81 -14.85 -35.94
N GLN A 144 -21.27 -14.36 -34.79
CA GLN A 144 -20.45 -14.28 -33.58
C GLN A 144 -19.86 -15.68 -33.37
N SER A 145 -18.54 -15.79 -33.32
CA SER A 145 -17.91 -17.09 -33.11
C SER A 145 -18.31 -17.58 -31.72
N ASP A 146 -18.58 -18.88 -31.56
CA ASP A 146 -18.92 -19.48 -30.26
C ASP A 146 -17.82 -19.25 -29.19
N GLU A 147 -16.62 -18.80 -29.58
CA GLU A 147 -15.54 -18.40 -28.68
C GLU A 147 -15.83 -17.08 -27.94
N ASP A 148 -16.57 -16.16 -28.56
CA ASP A 148 -16.85 -14.82 -28.00
C ASP A 148 -17.87 -14.84 -26.84
N ALA A 149 -18.55 -15.97 -26.65
CA ALA A 149 -19.59 -16.16 -25.63
C ALA A 149 -19.08 -16.80 -24.32
N LYS A 150 -17.76 -17.04 -24.20
CA LYS A 150 -17.16 -17.79 -23.08
C LYS A 150 -16.03 -17.03 -22.41
N GLY A 151 -15.77 -17.38 -21.15
CA GLY A 151 -14.62 -16.89 -20.39
C GLY A 151 -13.60 -18.00 -20.16
N TYR A 152 -12.33 -17.64 -20.03
CA TYR A 152 -11.22 -18.56 -19.83
C TYR A 152 -10.31 -18.05 -18.69
N LEU A 153 -9.86 -18.99 -17.87
CA LEU A 153 -8.82 -18.78 -16.88
C LEU A 153 -7.56 -19.45 -17.37
N HIS A 154 -6.49 -18.67 -17.56
CA HIS A 154 -5.19 -19.16 -17.98
C HIS A 154 -4.30 -19.27 -16.76
N THR A 155 -3.57 -20.38 -16.67
CA THR A 155 -2.47 -20.53 -15.71
C THR A 155 -1.16 -20.45 -16.47
N TYR A 156 -0.30 -19.54 -16.04
CA TYR A 156 1.06 -19.37 -16.55
C TYR A 156 2.06 -19.67 -15.44
N ALA A 157 3.29 -20.00 -15.82
CA ALA A 157 4.43 -20.05 -14.92
C ALA A 157 5.53 -19.11 -15.43
N ALA A 158 6.22 -18.42 -14.52
CA ALA A 158 7.37 -17.59 -14.87
C ALA A 158 8.45 -18.46 -15.57
N ALA A 159 8.80 -18.14 -16.81
CA ALA A 159 9.79 -18.91 -17.58
C ALA A 159 11.23 -18.66 -17.08
N LYS A 160 11.45 -17.55 -16.38
CA LYS A 160 12.71 -17.12 -15.79
C LYS A 160 12.45 -16.44 -14.44
N HIS A 161 13.50 -16.06 -13.74
CA HIS A 161 13.36 -15.13 -12.62
C HIS A 161 12.95 -13.76 -13.17
N LEU A 162 11.69 -13.36 -12.94
CA LEU A 162 11.20 -12.07 -13.42
C LEU A 162 11.78 -10.96 -12.56
N ARG A 163 12.20 -9.88 -13.20
CA ARG A 163 12.73 -8.66 -12.58
C ARG A 163 11.64 -7.60 -12.66
N LEU A 164 11.06 -7.23 -11.54
CA LEU A 164 9.93 -6.29 -11.49
C LEU A 164 10.30 -5.06 -10.68
N VAL A 165 9.61 -3.95 -10.94
CA VAL A 165 9.52 -2.84 -9.99
C VAL A 165 8.23 -3.01 -9.20
N TYR A 166 8.33 -3.15 -7.88
CA TYR A 166 7.16 -3.13 -6.99
C TYR A 166 6.88 -1.71 -6.53
N ILE A 167 5.64 -1.26 -6.74
CA ILE A 167 5.13 0.02 -6.26
C ILE A 167 4.26 -0.26 -5.03
N ASP A 168 4.64 0.27 -3.88
CA ASP A 168 4.00 0.00 -2.59
C ASP A 168 2.58 0.59 -2.46
N GLY A 169 1.92 0.31 -1.32
CA GLY A 169 0.55 0.73 -1.05
C GLY A 169 -0.49 0.07 -1.96
N MET A 170 -1.69 0.65 -2.03
CA MET A 170 -2.74 0.25 -2.99
C MET A 170 -2.53 0.92 -4.35
N SER A 171 -1.33 0.79 -4.91
CA SER A 171 -0.88 1.55 -6.09
C SER A 171 -1.71 1.30 -7.36
N ALA A 172 -2.66 0.37 -7.38
CA ALA A 172 -3.60 0.20 -8.49
C ALA A 172 -5.04 0.62 -8.17
N GLY A 173 -5.31 1.25 -7.02
CA GLY A 173 -6.64 1.79 -6.70
C GLY A 173 -6.98 3.03 -7.52
N LYS A 174 -8.12 3.08 -8.20
CA LYS A 174 -8.51 4.19 -9.11
C LYS A 174 -9.33 5.25 -8.38
N THR A 175 -8.77 5.79 -7.30
CA THR A 175 -9.43 6.76 -6.43
C THR A 175 -8.69 8.10 -6.41
N GLN A 176 -9.39 9.15 -5.99
CA GLN A 176 -8.81 10.48 -5.72
C GLN A 176 -8.02 10.55 -4.40
N LYS A 177 -7.96 9.46 -3.61
CA LYS A 177 -7.23 9.43 -2.34
C LYS A 177 -5.70 9.44 -2.46
N GLY A 178 -5.15 9.37 -3.67
CA GLY A 178 -3.71 9.48 -3.93
C GLY A 178 -2.99 8.16 -4.20
N THR A 179 -3.74 7.05 -4.30
CA THR A 179 -3.21 5.70 -4.56
C THR A 179 -2.38 5.61 -5.85
N LEU A 180 -2.68 6.43 -6.85
CA LEU A 180 -1.96 6.45 -8.13
C LEU A 180 -0.85 7.51 -8.20
N ASP A 181 -0.61 8.31 -7.14
CA ASP A 181 0.30 9.45 -7.19
C ASP A 181 1.74 9.04 -7.59
N SER A 182 2.23 7.90 -7.10
CA SER A 182 3.55 7.35 -7.44
C SER A 182 3.70 6.97 -8.91
N GLN A 183 2.62 6.53 -9.57
CA GLN A 183 2.64 6.25 -11.01
C GLN A 183 2.36 7.52 -11.81
N ASP A 184 1.19 8.11 -11.61
CA ASP A 184 0.68 9.17 -12.48
C ASP A 184 1.54 10.42 -12.36
N VAL A 185 1.92 10.83 -11.15
CA VAL A 185 2.69 12.06 -10.94
C VAL A 185 4.19 11.79 -11.08
N LEU A 186 4.69 10.75 -10.40
CA LEU A 186 6.12 10.52 -10.34
C LEU A 186 6.65 9.77 -11.57
N LEU A 187 6.09 8.63 -11.97
CA LEU A 187 6.57 7.92 -13.17
C LEU A 187 6.16 8.60 -14.48
N PHE A 188 4.91 9.07 -14.57
CA PHE A 188 4.33 9.50 -15.84
C PHE A 188 4.12 11.01 -15.97
N ASN A 189 4.45 11.81 -14.95
CA ASN A 189 4.34 13.27 -14.98
C ASN A 189 2.97 13.79 -15.46
N ASN A 190 1.89 13.16 -14.97
CA ASN A 190 0.49 13.43 -15.30
C ASN A 190 0.18 13.37 -16.81
N THR A 191 0.93 12.60 -17.61
CA THR A 191 0.65 12.45 -19.05
C THR A 191 -0.43 11.42 -19.34
N ILE A 192 -0.69 10.49 -18.41
CA ILE A 192 -1.75 9.49 -18.52
C ILE A 192 -3.12 10.17 -18.41
N GLY A 193 -4.03 9.87 -19.33
CA GLY A 193 -5.41 10.38 -19.33
C GLY A 193 -5.59 11.79 -19.91
N ASN A 194 -4.51 12.49 -20.27
CA ASN A 194 -4.53 13.83 -20.88
C ASN A 194 -4.56 13.84 -22.43
N GLY A 195 -4.68 12.66 -23.05
CA GLY A 195 -4.68 12.52 -24.51
C GLY A 195 -6.08 12.60 -25.12
N ASP A 196 -6.26 13.50 -26.08
CA ASP A 196 -7.31 13.49 -27.12
C ASP A 196 -7.14 12.31 -28.12
N SER A 197 -6.38 11.28 -27.73
CA SER A 197 -6.19 10.07 -28.53
C SER A 197 -7.47 9.25 -28.44
N GLY A 198 -8.28 9.30 -29.50
CA GLY A 198 -9.47 8.48 -29.75
C GLY A 198 -9.24 6.96 -29.79
N ARG A 199 -8.45 6.43 -28.86
CA ARG A 199 -8.23 5.03 -28.55
C ARG A 199 -8.73 4.77 -27.12
N GLN A 200 -10.03 4.95 -26.92
CA GLN A 200 -10.71 4.38 -25.75
C GLN A 200 -10.72 2.86 -25.93
N GLY A 201 -9.70 2.18 -25.39
CA GLY A 201 -9.72 0.73 -25.23
C GLY A 201 -10.70 0.33 -24.12
N PRO A 202 -11.22 -0.92 -24.11
CA PRO A 202 -12.03 -1.41 -23.01
C PRO A 202 -11.16 -1.56 -21.74
N GLY A 203 -11.49 -0.80 -20.69
CA GLY A 203 -10.81 -0.85 -19.39
C GLY A 203 -11.16 0.37 -18.53
N PRO A 204 -11.00 0.31 -17.19
CA PRO A 204 -11.13 1.49 -16.34
C PRO A 204 -10.12 2.56 -16.77
N MET A 205 -10.54 3.83 -16.76
CA MET A 205 -9.86 4.92 -17.48
C MET A 205 -8.35 4.97 -17.20
N GLY A 206 -7.52 4.87 -18.26
CA GLY A 206 -6.07 5.03 -18.19
C GLY A 206 -5.25 3.77 -17.86
N GLU A 207 -5.85 2.65 -17.46
CA GLU A 207 -5.06 1.48 -17.00
C GLU A 207 -4.20 0.84 -18.09
N ARG A 208 -4.74 0.75 -19.31
CA ARG A 208 -3.99 0.22 -20.45
C ARG A 208 -2.83 1.16 -20.80
N GLU A 209 -3.06 2.46 -20.73
CA GLU A 209 -2.04 3.49 -20.93
C GLU A 209 -0.94 3.42 -19.87
N ARG A 210 -1.27 3.25 -18.59
CA ARG A 210 -0.27 3.03 -17.52
C ARG A 210 0.54 1.77 -17.76
N ALA A 211 -0.11 0.67 -18.15
CA ALA A 211 0.59 -0.58 -18.46
C ALA A 211 1.57 -0.43 -19.62
N LEU A 212 1.15 0.24 -20.70
CA LEU A 212 2.03 0.54 -21.83
C LEU A 212 3.17 1.48 -21.45
N GLY A 213 2.88 2.57 -20.74
CA GLY A 213 3.89 3.53 -20.30
C GLY A 213 4.91 2.92 -19.35
N ALA A 214 4.49 2.01 -18.46
CA ALA A 214 5.40 1.27 -17.60
C ALA A 214 6.35 0.37 -18.40
N CYS A 215 5.86 -0.26 -19.46
CA CYS A 215 6.69 -1.09 -20.33
C CYS A 215 7.58 -0.29 -21.28
N GLU A 216 7.14 0.89 -21.71
CA GLU A 216 7.97 1.85 -22.42
C GLU A 216 9.12 2.35 -21.53
N LEU A 217 8.85 2.70 -20.26
CA LEU A 217 9.89 3.01 -19.27
C LEU A 217 10.86 1.85 -19.10
N ALA A 218 10.35 0.62 -18.99
CA ALA A 218 11.16 -0.58 -18.82
C ALA A 218 12.12 -0.81 -19.99
N GLU A 219 11.64 -0.66 -21.22
CA GLU A 219 12.45 -0.82 -22.43
C GLU A 219 13.42 0.35 -22.62
N ASP A 220 12.89 1.58 -22.67
CA ASP A 220 13.63 2.75 -23.15
C ASP A 220 14.47 3.42 -22.06
N THR A 221 13.90 3.60 -20.87
CA THR A 221 14.56 4.32 -19.76
C THR A 221 15.40 3.39 -18.91
N TRP A 222 14.92 2.17 -18.68
CA TRP A 222 15.57 1.16 -17.86
C TRP A 222 16.31 0.10 -18.68
N ALA A 223 16.53 0.35 -19.97
CA ALA A 223 17.35 -0.46 -20.88
C ALA A 223 16.98 -1.95 -20.87
N GLY A 224 15.69 -2.27 -20.83
CA GLY A 224 15.16 -3.63 -20.79
C GLY A 224 15.51 -4.42 -19.52
N ARG A 225 15.93 -3.76 -18.42
CA ARG A 225 16.31 -4.44 -17.18
C ARG A 225 15.13 -4.90 -16.32
N ILE A 226 13.92 -4.46 -16.65
CA ILE A 226 12.68 -4.74 -15.92
C ILE A 226 11.70 -5.44 -16.87
N ASP A 227 11.11 -6.53 -16.41
CA ASP A 227 10.14 -7.33 -17.17
C ASP A 227 8.70 -6.84 -17.00
N GLY A 228 8.43 -6.04 -15.95
CA GLY A 228 7.09 -5.54 -15.62
C GLY A 228 7.01 -4.81 -14.28
N VAL A 229 5.78 -4.47 -13.88
CA VAL A 229 5.46 -3.77 -12.63
C VAL A 229 4.59 -4.64 -11.75
N LEU A 230 4.92 -4.72 -10.47
CA LEU A 230 4.12 -5.33 -9.41
C LEU A 230 3.44 -4.24 -8.59
N ARG A 231 2.15 -4.39 -8.32
CA ARG A 231 1.36 -3.41 -7.56
C ARG A 231 0.13 -4.06 -6.94
N MET A 232 -0.61 -3.31 -6.14
CA MET A 232 -1.78 -3.83 -5.42
C MET A 232 -3.04 -3.01 -5.72
N GLU A 233 -4.09 -3.68 -6.18
CA GLU A 233 -5.47 -3.15 -6.19
C GLU A 233 -6.25 -3.90 -5.09
N ALA A 234 -7.28 -4.63 -5.49
CA ALA A 234 -8.03 -5.55 -4.66
C ALA A 234 -7.19 -6.79 -4.30
N GLY A 235 -6.03 -6.98 -4.91
CA GLY A 235 -5.03 -8.01 -4.61
C GLY A 235 -3.72 -7.62 -5.30
N PHE A 236 -2.65 -8.39 -5.09
CA PHE A 236 -1.40 -8.18 -5.81
C PHE A 236 -1.53 -8.63 -7.27
N GLU A 237 -1.10 -7.75 -8.18
CA GLU A 237 -1.10 -7.96 -9.63
C GLU A 237 0.27 -7.62 -10.23
N VAL A 238 0.62 -8.32 -11.31
CA VAL A 238 1.77 -8.00 -12.16
C VAL A 238 1.26 -7.54 -13.51
N ILE A 239 1.67 -6.35 -13.93
CA ILE A 239 1.66 -5.96 -15.34
C ILE A 239 2.97 -6.45 -15.93
N LEU A 240 2.91 -7.47 -16.79
CA LEU A 240 4.10 -8.01 -17.45
C LEU A 240 4.18 -7.49 -18.88
N CYS A 241 5.36 -7.09 -19.32
CA CYS A 241 5.52 -6.43 -20.61
C CYS A 241 5.43 -7.37 -21.80
N ASP A 242 5.84 -8.62 -21.65
CA ASP A 242 5.81 -9.63 -22.70
C ASP A 242 5.55 -11.04 -22.14
N PHE A 243 4.30 -11.50 -22.28
CA PHE A 243 3.91 -12.86 -21.87
C PHE A 243 4.64 -13.95 -22.65
N GLU A 244 4.85 -13.78 -23.96
CA GLU A 244 5.43 -14.83 -24.82
C GLU A 244 6.91 -15.05 -24.48
N ARG A 245 7.62 -13.96 -24.21
CA ARG A 245 9.04 -14.00 -23.82
C ARG A 245 9.25 -14.56 -22.42
N ASP A 246 8.40 -14.17 -21.46
CA ASP A 246 8.72 -14.32 -20.04
C ASP A 246 7.87 -15.37 -19.29
N LEU A 247 6.86 -15.96 -19.93
CA LEU A 247 5.99 -16.98 -19.33
C LEU A 247 5.95 -18.28 -20.13
N SER A 248 5.68 -19.38 -19.41
CA SER A 248 5.30 -20.67 -19.99
C SER A 248 3.83 -20.94 -19.70
N LEU A 249 3.05 -21.29 -20.72
CA LEU A 249 1.67 -21.71 -20.53
C LEU A 249 1.60 -23.04 -19.78
N VAL A 250 0.84 -23.08 -18.69
CA VAL A 250 0.58 -24.31 -17.93
C VAL A 250 -0.74 -24.93 -18.36
N ASN A 251 -1.83 -24.15 -18.33
CA ASN A 251 -3.13 -24.59 -18.80
C ASN A 251 -4.03 -23.41 -19.22
N ILE A 252 -5.07 -23.74 -19.97
CA ILE A 252 -6.20 -22.87 -20.27
C ILE A 252 -7.46 -23.67 -19.93
N ILE A 253 -8.32 -23.11 -19.08
CA ILE A 253 -9.60 -23.73 -18.74
C ILE A 253 -10.74 -22.78 -19.09
N GLN A 254 -11.81 -23.31 -19.68
CA GLN A 254 -13.05 -22.58 -19.85
C GLN A 254 -13.75 -22.50 -18.49
N VAL A 255 -14.15 -21.30 -18.07
CA VAL A 255 -14.95 -21.14 -16.83
C VAL A 255 -16.43 -21.36 -17.11
N ASN A 256 -17.20 -21.68 -16.07
CA ASN A 256 -18.64 -21.87 -16.20
C ASN A 256 -19.32 -20.53 -16.57
N SER A 257 -20.17 -20.54 -17.59
CA SER A 257 -20.98 -19.37 -17.98
C SER A 257 -22.06 -19.03 -16.95
N GLU A 258 -22.51 -20.00 -16.15
CA GLU A 258 -23.60 -19.81 -15.16
C GLU A 258 -23.15 -19.08 -13.88
N SER A 259 -21.85 -18.97 -13.59
CA SER A 259 -21.37 -18.19 -12.43
C SER A 259 -21.56 -16.67 -12.59
N GLY A 260 -22.07 -16.22 -13.73
CA GLY A 260 -22.52 -14.84 -13.97
C GLY A 260 -24.05 -14.65 -13.97
N GLU A 261 -24.85 -15.72 -13.79
CA GLU A 261 -26.31 -15.61 -13.76
C GLU A 261 -26.83 -15.32 -12.35
N ARG A 262 -27.62 -14.24 -12.28
CA ARG A 262 -28.35 -13.77 -11.09
C ARG A 262 -29.11 -14.94 -10.44
N GLY A 263 -28.75 -15.29 -9.21
CA GLY A 263 -29.65 -16.08 -8.35
C GLY A 263 -31.01 -15.37 -8.23
N PRO A 264 -32.15 -16.09 -8.21
CA PRO A 264 -33.46 -15.47 -8.16
C PRO A 264 -33.62 -14.73 -6.84
N GLY A 265 -33.67 -13.40 -6.89
CA GLY A 265 -34.02 -12.58 -5.74
C GLY A 265 -35.43 -12.93 -5.21
N PRO A 266 -35.71 -12.67 -3.92
CA PRO A 266 -37.02 -12.94 -3.36
C PRO A 266 -38.09 -12.16 -4.14
N LYS A 267 -39.17 -12.84 -4.53
CA LYS A 267 -40.36 -12.18 -5.08
C LYS A 267 -40.90 -11.26 -3.98
N HIS A 268 -40.69 -9.96 -4.12
CA HIS A 268 -41.49 -8.99 -3.39
C HIS A 268 -42.83 -8.86 -4.12
N ASP A 269 -43.89 -9.25 -3.43
CA ASP A 269 -45.26 -9.09 -3.89
C ASP A 269 -45.55 -7.60 -4.14
N ASP A 270 -46.09 -7.34 -5.32
CA ASP A 270 -46.42 -6.03 -5.86
C ASP A 270 -47.65 -5.45 -5.14
N ASP A 271 -47.42 -4.70 -4.06
CA ASP A 271 -48.43 -3.80 -3.51
C ASP A 271 -48.03 -2.35 -3.82
N GLY A 272 -48.64 -1.84 -4.88
CA GLY A 272 -48.42 -0.51 -5.42
C GLY A 272 -48.63 0.61 -4.41
N LYS A 273 -47.53 1.28 -4.05
CA LYS A 273 -47.48 2.70 -3.65
C LYS A 273 -46.02 3.18 -3.68
N ARG A 274 -45.63 3.82 -4.78
CA ARG A 274 -44.34 4.53 -4.90
C ARG A 274 -44.46 5.97 -4.41
N PRO A 275 -43.63 6.45 -3.47
CA PRO A 275 -43.26 7.85 -3.43
C PRO A 275 -42.10 8.08 -4.41
N LYS A 276 -42.23 9.09 -5.28
CA LYS A 276 -41.15 9.58 -6.14
C LYS A 276 -40.07 10.25 -5.28
N GLY A 277 -38.90 9.64 -5.18
CA GLY A 277 -37.64 10.30 -4.78
C GLY A 277 -36.85 10.74 -6.02
N PRO A 278 -35.95 11.75 -5.91
CA PRO A 278 -35.28 12.34 -7.06
C PRO A 278 -34.24 11.36 -7.64
N GLY A 279 -34.35 11.12 -8.95
CA GLY A 279 -33.44 10.27 -9.70
C GLY A 279 -32.08 10.92 -9.90
N GLY A 280 -31.02 10.17 -9.56
CA GLY A 280 -29.68 10.38 -10.09
C GLY A 280 -29.47 9.50 -11.34
N PRO A 281 -28.76 10.00 -12.37
CA PRO A 281 -28.51 9.24 -13.59
C PRO A 281 -27.56 8.07 -13.29
N GLY A 282 -27.96 6.88 -13.75
CA GLY A 282 -27.14 5.67 -13.69
C GLY A 282 -25.83 5.84 -14.47
N GLY A 283 -24.71 5.68 -13.76
CA GLY A 283 -23.38 5.60 -14.37
C GLY A 283 -23.13 4.20 -14.94
N PRO A 284 -22.40 4.08 -16.07
CA PRO A 284 -22.01 2.81 -16.64
C PRO A 284 -21.01 2.09 -15.73
N GLY A 285 -21.22 0.78 -15.54
CA GLY A 285 -20.43 -0.07 -14.65
C GLY A 285 -18.94 -0.07 -15.00
N GLY A 286 -18.14 0.48 -14.09
CA GLY A 286 -16.72 0.18 -13.99
C GLY A 286 -16.51 -1.22 -13.37
N PRO A 287 -15.33 -1.84 -13.52
CA PRO A 287 -15.02 -3.06 -12.80
C PRO A 287 -15.03 -2.73 -11.30
N GLY A 288 -15.97 -3.34 -10.57
CA GLY A 288 -16.18 -3.14 -9.14
C GLY A 288 -17.32 -2.20 -8.74
N GLY A 289 -18.00 -1.56 -9.71
CA GLY A 289 -19.20 -0.76 -9.44
C GLY A 289 -20.48 -1.59 -9.53
N GLY A 290 -21.00 -2.06 -8.40
CA GLY A 290 -22.40 -2.45 -8.24
C GLY A 290 -22.97 -3.42 -9.28
N GLY A 291 -22.39 -4.61 -9.40
CA GLY A 291 -22.95 -5.69 -10.22
C GLY A 291 -22.17 -6.96 -9.98
N GLY A 292 -22.78 -7.93 -9.30
CA GLY A 292 -22.15 -9.17 -8.85
C GLY A 292 -21.26 -9.81 -9.91
N GLY A 293 -19.95 -9.71 -9.70
CA GLY A 293 -18.98 -10.67 -10.24
C GLY A 293 -19.14 -12.02 -9.54
N PRO A 294 -18.53 -13.09 -10.07
CA PRO A 294 -18.62 -14.42 -9.48
C PRO A 294 -18.22 -14.38 -8.00
N ASP A 295 -19.15 -14.76 -7.13
CA ASP A 295 -19.05 -14.93 -5.68
C ASP A 295 -18.04 -13.98 -4.99
N SER A 296 -18.42 -12.69 -4.84
CA SER A 296 -17.64 -11.66 -4.10
C SER A 296 -17.13 -12.16 -2.74
N SER A 297 -17.80 -13.17 -2.18
CA SER A 297 -17.37 -13.88 -0.98
C SER A 297 -16.03 -14.61 -1.07
N ARG A 298 -15.80 -15.35 -2.16
CA ARG A 298 -14.58 -16.16 -2.34
C ARG A 298 -13.40 -15.25 -2.58
N TRP A 299 -13.62 -14.21 -3.37
CA TRP A 299 -12.64 -13.16 -3.58
C TRP A 299 -12.21 -12.50 -2.27
N ALA A 300 -13.17 -12.09 -1.41
CA ALA A 300 -12.86 -11.44 -0.15
C ALA A 300 -12.03 -12.34 0.79
N ARG A 301 -12.35 -13.64 0.86
CA ARG A 301 -11.54 -14.63 1.59
C ARG A 301 -10.14 -14.79 0.99
N ALA A 302 -10.04 -14.93 -0.33
CA ALA A 302 -8.76 -15.15 -0.99
C ALA A 302 -7.80 -13.97 -0.77
N VAL A 303 -8.30 -12.74 -0.87
CA VAL A 303 -7.52 -11.52 -0.67
C VAL A 303 -7.17 -11.28 0.79
N SER A 304 -8.14 -11.44 1.71
CA SER A 304 -7.87 -11.28 3.16
C SER A 304 -6.92 -12.35 3.70
N ALA A 305 -6.87 -13.54 3.09
CA ALA A 305 -5.85 -14.54 3.39
C ALA A 305 -4.41 -14.08 3.04
N ARG A 306 -4.24 -12.91 2.40
CA ARG A 306 -2.96 -12.27 2.09
C ARG A 306 -2.67 -11.05 2.96
N TYR A 307 -3.45 -10.82 4.02
CA TYR A 307 -3.23 -9.74 4.98
C TYR A 307 -1.81 -9.70 5.54
N THR A 308 -1.21 -10.87 5.79
CA THR A 308 0.16 -10.97 6.32
C THR A 308 1.20 -11.26 5.24
N GLY A 309 0.82 -11.31 3.96
CA GLY A 309 1.73 -11.53 2.84
C GLY A 309 1.23 -12.53 1.81
N ILE A 310 1.86 -12.53 0.63
CA ILE A 310 1.52 -13.48 -0.44
C ILE A 310 2.11 -14.89 -0.25
N GLY A 311 3.00 -15.09 0.72
CA GLY A 311 3.53 -16.39 1.12
C GLY A 311 4.40 -17.10 0.08
N GLY A 312 5.03 -18.19 0.51
CA GLY A 312 5.77 -19.13 -0.35
C GLY A 312 7.00 -18.55 -1.06
N HIS A 313 7.53 -17.41 -0.61
CA HIS A 313 8.61 -16.68 -1.27
C HIS A 313 8.36 -16.44 -2.78
N ARG A 314 7.07 -16.29 -3.16
CA ARG A 314 6.65 -16.04 -4.55
C ARG A 314 7.16 -14.71 -5.11
N VAL A 315 7.51 -13.78 -4.22
CA VAL A 315 8.22 -12.53 -4.51
C VAL A 315 9.27 -12.33 -3.42
N SER A 316 10.45 -11.86 -3.80
CA SER A 316 11.46 -11.33 -2.87
C SER A 316 11.79 -9.88 -3.23
N LEU A 317 11.83 -9.00 -2.24
CA LEU A 317 12.21 -7.59 -2.41
C LEU A 317 13.67 -7.37 -2.02
N ASN A 318 14.35 -6.49 -2.75
CA ASN A 318 15.65 -5.97 -2.34
C ASN A 318 15.43 -4.72 -1.46
N TYR A 319 15.54 -4.89 -0.15
CA TYR A 319 15.32 -3.82 0.82
C TYR A 319 16.52 -2.90 0.98
N ASP A 320 17.73 -3.32 0.61
CA ASP A 320 18.92 -2.48 0.72
C ASP A 320 19.07 -1.51 -0.48
N ASN A 321 18.41 -1.81 -1.60
CA ASN A 321 18.45 -1.00 -2.83
C ASN A 321 17.02 -0.67 -3.31
N PHE A 322 16.30 0.11 -2.51
CA PHE A 322 14.96 0.63 -2.83
C PHE A 322 14.95 2.15 -2.75
N ILE A 323 13.97 2.77 -3.41
CA ILE A 323 13.75 4.22 -3.36
C ILE A 323 12.48 4.51 -2.59
N THR A 324 12.49 5.54 -1.77
CA THR A 324 11.30 6.05 -1.08
C THR A 324 11.33 7.56 -1.02
N ALA A 325 10.19 8.20 -1.29
CA ALA A 325 10.06 9.65 -1.21
C ALA A 325 10.33 10.19 0.21
N PHE A 326 10.18 9.34 1.24
CA PHE A 326 10.39 9.71 2.64
C PHE A 326 11.82 10.15 2.99
N THR A 327 12.81 9.85 2.15
CA THR A 327 14.20 10.29 2.35
C THR A 327 14.53 11.64 1.70
N TYR A 328 13.57 12.27 1.02
CA TYR A 328 13.76 13.53 0.30
C TYR A 328 13.12 14.68 1.09
N ASP A 329 13.71 15.88 0.99
CA ASP A 329 13.18 17.10 1.63
C ASP A 329 12.06 17.71 0.76
N ILE A 330 10.91 17.04 0.75
CA ILE A 330 9.69 17.44 0.06
C ILE A 330 8.50 17.34 1.03
N ASP A 331 7.48 18.16 0.81
CA ASP A 331 6.25 18.09 1.59
C ASP A 331 5.43 16.89 1.11
N LEU A 332 5.42 15.80 1.87
CA LEU A 332 4.59 14.64 1.55
C LEU A 332 3.20 14.73 2.18
N PHE A 333 2.99 15.61 3.16
CA PHE A 333 1.77 15.67 3.96
C PHE A 333 1.12 17.05 3.89
N PRO A 334 0.79 17.55 2.68
CA PRO A 334 0.27 18.90 2.50
C PRO A 334 -1.07 19.06 3.22
N LYS A 335 -1.26 20.19 3.91
CA LYS A 335 -2.51 20.52 4.65
C LYS A 335 -2.90 19.41 5.65
N ASP A 336 -1.91 18.85 6.35
CA ASP A 336 -2.09 17.80 7.35
C ASP A 336 -2.77 16.54 6.75
N ALA A 337 -2.46 16.22 5.49
CA ALA A 337 -2.92 15.00 4.86
C ALA A 337 -2.49 13.77 5.69
N ILE A 338 -3.41 12.83 5.91
CA ILE A 338 -3.14 11.61 6.69
C ILE A 338 -2.15 10.69 5.96
N HIS A 339 -2.25 10.64 4.62
CA HIS A 339 -1.44 9.79 3.75
C HIS A 339 -0.56 10.64 2.86
N PRO A 340 0.64 10.16 2.48
CA PRO A 340 1.54 10.92 1.64
C PRO A 340 0.91 11.21 0.27
N ARG A 341 1.15 12.42 -0.27
CA ARG A 341 0.65 12.89 -1.57
C ARG A 341 1.78 13.44 -2.41
N LEU A 342 1.71 13.23 -3.73
CA LEU A 342 2.69 13.79 -4.68
C LEU A 342 2.08 14.77 -5.68
N ASP A 343 0.75 14.81 -5.80
CA ASP A 343 0.01 15.57 -6.82
C ASP A 343 0.20 17.10 -6.78
N HIS A 344 0.59 17.64 -5.63
CA HIS A 344 0.87 19.06 -5.43
C HIS A 344 2.34 19.44 -5.71
N LEU A 345 3.23 18.46 -5.86
CA LEU A 345 4.66 18.67 -6.09
C LEU A 345 4.94 18.90 -7.57
N SER A 346 5.90 19.78 -7.87
CA SER A 346 6.30 20.07 -9.24
C SER A 346 7.19 18.97 -9.83
N TYR A 347 7.30 18.95 -11.16
CA TYR A 347 8.22 18.06 -11.86
C TYR A 347 9.66 18.18 -11.33
N ALA A 348 10.14 19.41 -11.07
CA ALA A 348 11.50 19.69 -10.62
C ALA A 348 11.77 19.16 -9.19
N GLU A 349 10.77 19.22 -8.31
CA GLU A 349 10.89 18.69 -6.94
C GLU A 349 10.97 17.16 -6.92
N LEU A 350 10.31 16.49 -7.87
CA LEU A 350 10.30 15.03 -7.98
C LEU A 350 11.46 14.47 -8.84
N GLU A 351 12.18 15.31 -9.56
CA GLU A 351 13.26 14.90 -10.46
C GLU A 351 14.39 14.12 -9.77
N PRO A 352 14.85 14.49 -8.56
CA PRO A 352 15.84 13.68 -7.84
C PRO A 352 15.39 12.23 -7.62
N ILE A 353 14.11 12.03 -7.29
CA ILE A 353 13.55 10.69 -7.04
C ILE A 353 13.52 9.87 -8.34
N ARG A 354 13.08 10.46 -9.47
CA ARG A 354 13.08 9.79 -10.78
C ARG A 354 14.49 9.36 -11.21
N ARG A 355 15.45 10.26 -11.04
CA ARG A 355 16.86 10.02 -11.37
C ARG A 355 17.42 8.87 -10.52
N ASP A 356 17.18 8.89 -9.21
CA ASP A 356 17.74 7.90 -8.29
C ASP A 356 17.05 6.53 -8.46
N LEU A 357 15.76 6.49 -8.79
CA LEU A 357 15.04 5.28 -9.22
C LEU A 357 15.67 4.67 -10.47
N THR A 358 15.90 5.50 -11.49
CA THR A 358 16.54 5.05 -12.73
C THR A 358 17.96 4.55 -12.47
N ALA A 359 18.76 5.27 -11.67
CA ALA A 359 20.11 4.86 -11.31
C ALA A 359 20.12 3.53 -10.54
N THR A 360 19.19 3.34 -9.61
CA THR A 360 19.05 2.10 -8.82
C THR A 360 18.74 0.92 -9.73
N ILE A 361 17.75 1.05 -10.63
CA ILE A 361 17.37 0.02 -11.59
C ILE A 361 18.52 -0.31 -12.56
N LEU A 362 19.25 0.70 -13.03
CA LEU A 362 20.37 0.50 -13.96
C LEU A 362 21.62 -0.06 -13.30
N THR A 363 21.76 0.06 -11.98
CA THR A 363 22.94 -0.41 -11.24
C THR A 363 22.73 -1.80 -10.66
N HIS A 364 21.63 -2.03 -9.95
CA HIS A 364 21.47 -3.22 -9.11
C HIS A 364 20.73 -4.37 -9.79
N ASP A 365 21.07 -5.61 -9.43
CA ASP A 365 20.27 -6.80 -9.71
C ASP A 365 19.27 -7.03 -8.55
N PRO A 366 17.97 -7.22 -8.81
CA PRO A 366 16.98 -7.53 -7.78
C PRO A 366 17.31 -8.76 -6.91
N ARG A 367 18.22 -9.63 -7.35
CA ARG A 367 18.69 -10.82 -6.60
C ARG A 367 19.99 -10.60 -5.84
N GLU A 368 20.56 -9.39 -5.87
CA GLU A 368 21.64 -9.04 -4.96
C GLU A 368 21.22 -9.35 -3.52
N PHE A 369 22.19 -9.77 -2.70
CA PHE A 369 21.93 -10.03 -1.30
C PHE A 369 21.31 -8.79 -0.66
N SER A 370 20.21 -9.01 0.05
CA SER A 370 19.57 -7.99 0.87
C SER A 370 19.16 -8.60 2.19
N TRP A 371 19.35 -7.84 3.28
CA TRP A 371 18.88 -8.24 4.58
C TRP A 371 17.36 -8.23 4.63
N ASP A 372 16.77 -9.21 5.31
CA ASP A 372 15.33 -9.28 5.52
C ASP A 372 14.90 -8.24 6.57
N TRP A 373 14.82 -6.99 6.12
CA TRP A 373 14.41 -5.87 6.94
C TRP A 373 12.94 -5.99 7.33
N GLN A 374 12.10 -6.64 6.54
CA GLN A 374 10.71 -6.90 6.92
C GLN A 374 10.62 -7.82 8.13
N ALA A 375 11.34 -8.94 8.16
CA ALA A 375 11.42 -9.79 9.34
C ALA A 375 12.00 -9.04 10.56
N THR A 376 12.92 -8.11 10.34
CA THR A 376 13.46 -7.24 11.41
C THR A 376 12.39 -6.31 11.96
N THR A 377 11.58 -5.67 11.11
CA THR A 377 10.43 -4.86 11.55
C THR A 377 9.40 -5.68 12.30
N ASP A 378 9.16 -6.94 11.90
CA ASP A 378 8.23 -7.84 12.59
C ASP A 378 8.69 -8.17 14.00
N MET A 379 9.99 -8.38 14.22
CA MET A 379 10.54 -8.61 15.56
C MET A 379 10.33 -7.40 16.48
N VAL A 380 10.51 -6.18 15.95
CA VAL A 380 10.25 -4.94 16.70
C VAL A 380 8.76 -4.82 17.04
N ILE A 381 7.87 -4.97 16.07
CA ILE A 381 6.41 -4.92 16.32
C ILE A 381 5.99 -5.98 17.33
N THR A 382 6.43 -7.23 17.14
CA THR A 382 6.10 -8.35 18.02
C THR A 382 6.54 -8.08 19.45
N ARG A 383 7.71 -7.45 19.64
CA ARG A 383 8.23 -7.14 20.98
C ARG A 383 7.46 -6.03 21.68
N TYR A 384 7.02 -4.99 20.95
CA TYR A 384 6.57 -3.74 21.58
C TYR A 384 5.09 -3.42 21.40
N SER A 385 4.41 -3.93 20.36
CA SER A 385 3.07 -3.49 19.98
C SER A 385 2.01 -3.73 21.06
N GLU A 386 2.00 -4.93 21.66
CA GLU A 386 1.04 -5.27 22.71
C GLU A 386 1.37 -4.58 24.04
N GLU A 387 2.66 -4.46 24.36
CA GLU A 387 3.12 -3.78 25.58
C GLU A 387 2.74 -2.30 25.57
N LEU A 388 3.01 -1.59 24.46
CA LEU A 388 2.62 -0.19 24.30
C LEU A 388 1.10 0.01 24.39
N SER A 389 0.33 -0.91 23.77
CA SER A 389 -1.13 -0.91 23.86
C SER A 389 -1.61 -1.12 25.29
N TYR A 390 -0.98 -2.03 26.04
CA TYR A 390 -1.33 -2.29 27.43
C TYR A 390 -0.98 -1.09 28.33
N PHE A 391 0.22 -0.54 28.18
CA PHE A 391 0.71 0.57 29.00
C PHE A 391 -0.13 1.85 28.82
N SER A 392 -0.61 2.11 27.60
CA SER A 392 -1.47 3.25 27.28
C SER A 392 -2.95 3.04 27.63
N SER A 393 -3.37 1.81 27.92
CA SER A 393 -4.77 1.46 28.17
C SER A 393 -5.25 1.84 29.57
N GLU A 394 -6.57 1.95 29.73
CA GLU A 394 -7.23 2.14 31.03
C GLU A 394 -7.03 0.97 32.01
N ARG A 395 -6.56 -0.20 31.52
CA ARG A 395 -6.22 -1.35 32.38
C ARG A 395 -4.93 -1.13 33.15
N MET A 396 -4.06 -0.22 32.70
CA MET A 396 -2.91 0.21 33.47
C MET A 396 -3.39 1.26 34.48
N VAL A 397 -3.53 0.84 35.74
CA VAL A 397 -4.21 1.65 36.78
C VAL A 397 -3.26 2.33 37.77
N SER A 398 -1.96 2.00 37.76
CA SER A 398 -0.99 2.62 38.67
C SER A 398 0.36 2.90 38.03
N MET A 399 0.97 4.02 38.44
CA MET A 399 2.31 4.40 38.00
C MET A 399 3.37 3.39 38.46
N GLU A 400 3.21 2.81 39.66
CA GLU A 400 4.12 1.78 40.18
C GLU A 400 4.10 0.53 39.30
N SER A 401 2.91 0.06 38.90
CA SER A 401 2.77 -1.07 37.97
C SER A 401 3.38 -0.75 36.60
N LEU A 402 3.12 0.44 36.05
CA LEU A 402 3.71 0.86 34.78
C LEU A 402 5.24 0.85 34.83
N ARG A 403 5.83 1.46 35.87
CA ARG A 403 7.30 1.46 36.05
C ARG A 403 7.88 0.06 36.17
N ALA A 404 7.21 -0.83 36.91
CA ALA A 404 7.66 -2.21 37.06
C ALA A 404 7.63 -2.96 35.73
N GLN A 405 6.57 -2.81 34.94
CA GLN A 405 6.43 -3.46 33.63
C GLN A 405 7.44 -2.95 32.61
N ILE A 406 7.62 -1.62 32.52
CA ILE A 406 8.68 -1.02 31.68
C ILE A 406 10.06 -1.50 32.14
N GLY A 407 10.28 -1.55 33.47
CA GLY A 407 11.51 -2.05 34.07
C GLY A 407 11.83 -3.48 33.62
N MET A 408 10.86 -4.39 33.66
CA MET A 408 11.03 -5.77 33.19
C MET A 408 11.29 -5.85 31.68
N LEU A 409 10.58 -5.04 30.88
CA LEU A 409 10.74 -5.01 29.43
C LEU A 409 12.14 -4.53 29.00
N LEU A 410 12.70 -3.58 29.73
CA LEU A 410 13.98 -2.93 29.43
C LEU A 410 15.17 -3.47 30.24
N GLU A 411 14.94 -4.31 31.24
CA GLU A 411 15.96 -4.86 32.15
C GLU A 411 17.23 -5.35 31.44
N PRO A 412 17.17 -6.07 30.30
CA PRO A 412 18.38 -6.53 29.61
C PRO A 412 19.32 -5.42 29.12
N PHE A 413 18.84 -4.18 29.04
CA PHE A 413 19.57 -3.04 28.49
C PHE A 413 20.02 -2.04 29.57
N LEU A 414 19.57 -2.21 30.83
CA LEU A 414 19.88 -1.33 31.95
C LEU A 414 21.26 -1.64 32.54
N ASP A 415 22.06 -0.61 32.79
CA ASP A 415 23.35 -0.77 33.47
C ASP A 415 23.25 -0.25 34.90
N TYR A 416 22.91 -1.13 35.84
CA TYR A 416 22.74 -0.76 37.24
C TYR A 416 24.03 -0.28 37.94
N SER A 417 25.21 -0.51 37.33
CA SER A 417 26.48 0.03 37.85
C SER A 417 26.68 1.49 37.46
N GLU A 418 26.14 1.89 36.30
CA GLU A 418 26.26 3.23 35.73
C GLU A 418 25.00 3.59 34.90
N ARG A 419 23.94 4.00 35.59
CA ARG A 419 22.66 4.34 34.95
C ARG A 419 22.81 5.55 34.03
N ASN A 420 22.55 5.34 32.74
CA ASN A 420 22.55 6.40 31.73
C ASN A 420 21.46 6.11 30.68
N ALA A 421 20.39 6.91 30.71
CA ALA A 421 19.21 6.67 29.86
C ALA A 421 19.53 6.71 28.36
N VAL A 422 20.53 7.51 27.94
CA VAL A 422 20.94 7.60 26.53
C VAL A 422 21.60 6.30 26.09
N ASN A 423 22.58 5.81 26.85
CA ASN A 423 23.27 4.56 26.53
C ASN A 423 22.33 3.34 26.66
N GLU A 424 21.41 3.37 27.61
CA GLU A 424 20.39 2.34 27.81
C GLU A 424 19.40 2.28 26.64
N ALA A 425 18.93 3.44 26.16
CA ALA A 425 18.09 3.53 24.98
C ALA A 425 18.82 2.99 23.74
N GLU A 426 20.09 3.34 23.56
CA GLU A 426 20.88 2.89 22.41
C GLU A 426 21.11 1.37 22.39
N ARG A 427 21.45 0.77 23.55
CA ARG A 427 21.55 -0.70 23.68
C ARG A 427 20.23 -1.41 23.35
N CYS A 428 19.11 -0.81 23.76
CA CYS A 428 17.78 -1.31 23.46
C CYS A 428 17.45 -1.14 21.96
N ALA A 429 17.81 -0.02 21.36
CA ALA A 429 17.52 0.31 19.96
C ALA A 429 18.23 -0.59 18.95
N THR A 430 19.43 -1.07 19.29
CA THR A 430 20.30 -1.82 18.39
C THR A 430 20.11 -3.34 18.46
N GLN A 431 19.26 -3.84 19.35
CA GLN A 431 19.15 -5.28 19.68
C GLN A 431 18.84 -6.19 18.46
N PHE A 432 18.15 -5.67 17.44
CA PHE A 432 17.75 -6.42 16.25
C PHE A 432 18.53 -6.05 14.99
N ILE A 433 19.45 -5.08 15.09
CA ILE A 433 20.22 -4.59 13.95
C ILE A 433 21.53 -5.36 13.88
N PRO A 434 21.85 -6.05 12.78
CA PRO A 434 23.13 -6.76 12.66
C PRO A 434 24.32 -5.78 12.65
N LEU A 435 25.45 -6.20 13.24
CA LEU A 435 26.64 -5.36 13.41
C LEU A 435 27.10 -4.62 12.13
N PRO A 436 27.17 -5.25 10.93
CA PRO A 436 27.59 -4.53 9.71
C PRO A 436 26.70 -3.32 9.38
N TYR A 437 25.40 -3.41 9.69
CA TYR A 437 24.42 -2.35 9.48
C TYR A 437 24.39 -1.33 10.63
N GLN A 438 25.04 -1.62 11.77
CA GLN A 438 25.31 -0.61 12.79
C GLN A 438 26.51 0.26 12.40
N GLU A 439 27.54 -0.35 11.82
CA GLU A 439 28.77 0.35 11.39
C GLU A 439 28.56 1.16 10.10
N SER A 440 27.75 0.66 9.17
CA SER A 440 27.44 1.30 7.89
C SER A 440 25.95 1.20 7.61
N PRO A 441 25.13 2.06 8.24
CA PRO A 441 23.68 1.91 8.22
C PRO A 441 23.09 2.30 6.87
N THR A 442 22.35 1.35 6.27
CA THR A 442 21.48 1.54 5.10
C THR A 442 20.19 2.28 5.49
N ILE A 443 19.37 2.69 4.51
CA ILE A 443 18.09 3.38 4.78
C ILE A 443 17.19 2.56 5.74
N PRO A 444 16.96 1.25 5.52
CA PRO A 444 16.18 0.44 6.46
C PRO A 444 16.80 0.37 7.85
N ALA A 445 18.12 0.20 7.94
CA ALA A 445 18.83 0.11 9.22
C ALA A 445 18.61 1.36 10.08
N ARG A 446 18.71 2.56 9.47
CA ARG A 446 18.46 3.82 10.16
C ARG A 446 17.00 3.99 10.55
N ALA A 447 16.06 3.56 9.71
CA ALA A 447 14.63 3.62 10.04
C ALA A 447 14.28 2.70 11.22
N VAL A 448 14.77 1.45 11.22
CA VAL A 448 14.62 0.50 12.32
C VAL A 448 15.28 1.02 13.59
N HIS A 449 16.49 1.55 13.50
CA HIS A 449 17.19 2.17 14.63
C HIS A 449 16.38 3.34 15.19
N GLY A 450 15.98 4.30 14.35
CA GLY A 450 15.24 5.48 14.77
C GLY A 450 13.92 5.15 15.45
N VAL A 451 13.14 4.22 14.90
CA VAL A 451 11.89 3.74 15.51
C VAL A 451 12.14 3.04 16.84
N THR A 452 13.10 2.12 16.89
CA THR A 452 13.39 1.36 18.11
C THR A 452 13.97 2.26 19.20
N HIS A 453 14.82 3.22 18.83
CA HIS A 453 15.34 4.24 19.74
C HIS A 453 14.22 5.11 20.30
N SER A 454 13.29 5.60 19.48
CA SER A 454 12.11 6.34 19.95
C SER A 454 11.30 5.53 20.96
N ILE A 455 11.06 4.25 20.69
CA ILE A 455 10.37 3.35 21.65
C ILE A 455 11.14 3.26 22.97
N CYS A 456 12.42 2.90 22.91
CA CYS A 456 13.22 2.65 24.11
C CYS A 456 13.41 3.94 24.94
N ALA A 457 13.69 5.07 24.29
CA ALA A 457 13.85 6.37 24.95
C ALA A 457 12.53 6.82 25.60
N THR A 458 11.41 6.77 24.88
CA THR A 458 10.10 7.15 25.44
C THR A 458 9.69 6.25 26.59
N LEU A 459 9.97 4.95 26.55
CA LEU A 459 9.68 4.05 27.66
C LEU A 459 10.51 4.41 28.91
N LEU A 460 11.81 4.72 28.76
CA LEU A 460 12.65 5.19 29.86
C LEU A 460 12.14 6.52 30.44
N GLU A 461 11.75 7.46 29.59
CA GLU A 461 11.14 8.73 30.02
C GLU A 461 9.81 8.52 30.73
N ALA A 462 8.94 7.67 30.18
CA ALA A 462 7.64 7.34 30.77
C ALA A 462 7.81 6.66 32.13
N ALA A 463 8.83 5.82 32.33
CA ALA A 463 9.14 5.25 33.65
C ALA A 463 9.63 6.31 34.65
N ALA A 464 10.28 7.39 34.17
CA ALA A 464 10.75 8.49 35.01
C ALA A 464 9.66 9.52 35.36
N GLU A 465 8.53 9.53 34.65
CA GLU A 465 7.42 10.46 34.89
C GLU A 465 6.84 10.33 36.30
N SER A 466 6.31 11.42 36.84
CA SER A 466 5.82 11.45 38.24
C SER A 466 4.44 10.83 38.43
N ASP A 467 3.60 10.88 37.40
CA ASP A 467 2.22 10.43 37.41
C ASP A 467 1.88 9.60 36.17
N LEU A 468 0.87 8.75 36.33
CA LEU A 468 0.45 7.81 35.29
C LEU A 468 -0.10 8.51 34.05
N SER A 469 -0.81 9.63 34.21
CA SER A 469 -1.45 10.32 33.07
C SER A 469 -0.40 10.90 32.13
N SER A 470 0.66 11.50 32.67
CA SER A 470 1.78 12.03 31.89
C SER A 470 2.54 10.91 31.18
N ALA A 471 2.81 9.80 31.86
CA ALA A 471 3.46 8.64 31.26
C ALA A 471 2.62 8.02 30.13
N GLN A 472 1.32 7.82 30.36
CA GLN A 472 0.40 7.30 29.34
C GLN A 472 0.25 8.24 28.15
N LYS A 473 0.24 9.56 28.38
CA LYS A 473 0.21 10.55 27.31
C LYS A 473 1.43 10.40 26.39
N ARG A 474 2.64 10.31 26.95
CA ARG A 474 3.86 10.08 26.17
C ARG A 474 3.80 8.80 25.35
N ILE A 475 3.34 7.70 25.95
CA ILE A 475 3.21 6.42 25.24
C ILE A 475 2.17 6.51 24.12
N LYS A 476 1.06 7.24 24.32
CA LYS A 476 0.06 7.49 23.26
C LYS A 476 0.63 8.33 22.12
N GLU A 477 1.36 9.40 22.42
CA GLU A 477 2.04 10.23 21.41
C GLU A 477 3.08 9.40 20.62
N LEU A 478 3.81 8.50 21.29
CA LEU A 478 4.68 7.54 20.61
C LEU A 478 3.87 6.61 19.71
N MET A 479 2.75 6.06 20.18
CA MET A 479 1.92 5.19 19.36
C MET A 479 1.39 5.93 18.12
N GLU A 480 0.93 7.17 18.27
CA GLU A 480 0.53 8.02 17.14
C GLU A 480 1.67 8.23 16.13
N TYR A 481 2.90 8.44 16.60
CA TYR A 481 4.08 8.54 15.74
C TYR A 481 4.40 7.22 15.02
N LEU A 482 4.31 6.08 15.71
CA LEU A 482 4.62 4.76 15.14
C LEU A 482 3.61 4.34 14.08
N ASP A 483 2.33 4.68 14.28
CA ASP A 483 1.22 4.42 13.34
C ASP A 483 1.19 2.95 12.86
N TRP A 484 1.30 2.00 13.78
CA TRP A 484 1.32 0.59 13.43
C TRP A 484 -0.07 0.07 13.06
N THR A 485 -0.18 -0.44 11.84
CA THR A 485 -1.42 -1.02 11.30
C THR A 485 -1.90 -2.24 12.10
N THR A 486 -1.03 -2.89 12.86
CA THR A 486 -1.36 -4.06 13.69
C THR A 486 -2.30 -3.74 14.84
N TRP A 487 -2.34 -2.50 15.34
CA TRP A 487 -3.30 -2.11 16.39
C TRP A 487 -4.75 -2.07 15.91
N LYS A 488 -4.95 -1.98 14.59
CA LYS A 488 -6.27 -2.06 13.96
C LYS A 488 -6.72 -3.50 13.69
N GLN A 489 -5.84 -4.50 13.83
CA GLN A 489 -6.19 -5.88 13.49
C GLN A 489 -7.22 -6.45 14.48
N CYS A 490 -8.27 -7.06 13.93
CA CYS A 490 -9.26 -7.77 14.72
C CYS A 490 -8.62 -8.98 15.40
N ARG A 491 -9.08 -9.29 16.61
CA ARG A 491 -8.66 -10.46 17.37
C ARG A 491 -9.81 -11.47 17.42
N GLY A 492 -9.57 -12.69 16.93
CA GLY A 492 -10.50 -13.82 17.12
C GLY A 492 -11.74 -13.83 16.23
N CYS A 493 -11.61 -13.45 14.95
CA CYS A 493 -12.68 -13.68 13.97
C CYS A 493 -13.03 -15.18 13.87
N GLN A 494 -14.30 -15.49 13.66
CA GLN A 494 -14.77 -16.87 13.47
C GLN A 494 -14.33 -17.43 12.11
N ASP A 495 -14.44 -18.75 11.93
CA ASP A 495 -14.01 -19.46 10.71
C ASP A 495 -14.69 -18.92 9.42
N ASN A 496 -15.93 -18.45 9.54
CA ASN A 496 -16.67 -17.84 8.43
C ASN A 496 -16.50 -16.33 8.31
N GLU A 497 -15.72 -15.69 9.17
CA GLU A 497 -15.53 -14.24 9.21
C GLU A 497 -14.14 -13.83 8.69
N ILE A 498 -14.04 -12.58 8.27
CA ILE A 498 -12.77 -11.90 7.98
C ILE A 498 -12.73 -10.59 8.75
N CYS A 499 -11.53 -10.12 9.11
CA CYS A 499 -11.36 -8.80 9.67
C CYS A 499 -11.47 -7.76 8.56
N VAL A 500 -12.56 -7.02 8.51
CA VAL A 500 -12.86 -6.13 7.38
C VAL A 500 -12.15 -4.79 7.54
N ILE A 501 -11.42 -4.42 6.49
CA ILE A 501 -10.86 -3.09 6.23
C ILE A 501 -11.25 -2.65 4.81
N PRO A 502 -11.12 -1.36 4.47
CA PRO A 502 -11.28 -0.92 3.10
C PRO A 502 -10.25 -1.57 2.18
N ILE A 503 -10.74 -2.16 1.09
CA ILE A 503 -9.94 -2.71 -0.01
C ILE A 503 -10.58 -2.19 -1.28
N TRP A 504 -9.91 -1.29 -2.01
CA TRP A 504 -10.48 -0.65 -3.20
C TRP A 504 -11.14 -1.67 -4.14
N PRO A 505 -12.38 -1.41 -4.62
CA PRO A 505 -13.23 -0.23 -4.36
C PRO A 505 -14.18 -0.35 -3.15
N MET A 506 -14.06 -1.42 -2.37
CA MET A 506 -14.96 -1.79 -1.28
C MET A 506 -14.51 -1.29 0.09
N GLY A 507 -15.47 -1.18 1.01
CA GLY A 507 -15.27 -0.80 2.39
C GLY A 507 -15.63 0.64 2.71
N SER A 508 -16.03 0.85 3.96
CA SER A 508 -16.56 2.11 4.45
C SER A 508 -15.56 2.91 5.29
N VAL A 509 -15.90 4.17 5.57
CA VAL A 509 -15.16 4.99 6.53
C VAL A 509 -15.13 4.32 7.91
N GLU A 510 -16.21 3.62 8.30
CA GLU A 510 -16.28 2.87 9.55
C GLU A 510 -15.32 1.68 9.52
N ASP A 511 -15.25 0.92 8.41
CA ASP A 511 -14.28 -0.16 8.25
C ASP A 511 -12.83 0.33 8.40
N TYR A 512 -12.53 1.57 8.01
CA TYR A 512 -11.21 2.17 8.19
C TYR A 512 -10.94 2.55 9.64
N ALA A 513 -11.92 3.16 10.32
CA ALA A 513 -11.78 3.68 11.67
C ALA A 513 -11.81 2.56 12.72
N HIS A 514 -12.71 1.60 12.53
CA HIS A 514 -13.03 0.53 13.47
C HIS A 514 -13.21 -0.80 12.74
N PRO A 515 -12.11 -1.45 12.29
CA PRO A 515 -12.19 -2.77 11.66
C PRO A 515 -12.88 -3.80 12.55
N GLN A 516 -13.73 -4.62 11.96
CA GLN A 516 -14.52 -5.62 12.66
C GLN A 516 -14.51 -6.96 11.93
N CYS A 517 -14.66 -8.05 12.68
CA CYS A 517 -14.94 -9.36 12.10
C CYS A 517 -16.35 -9.33 11.51
N LYS A 518 -16.47 -9.52 10.19
CA LYS A 518 -17.75 -9.61 9.48
C LYS A 518 -17.78 -10.90 8.65
N ASP A 519 -18.99 -11.38 8.35
CA ASP A 519 -19.17 -12.58 7.52
C ASP A 519 -18.50 -12.37 6.15
N ALA A 520 -17.60 -13.29 5.78
CA ALA A 520 -16.83 -13.14 4.56
C ALA A 520 -17.67 -13.29 3.28
N LEU A 521 -18.93 -13.75 3.39
CA LEU A 521 -19.85 -13.83 2.26
C LEU A 521 -20.35 -12.47 1.81
N GLN A 522 -20.57 -11.57 2.76
CA GLN A 522 -21.04 -10.21 2.53
C GLN A 522 -20.35 -9.24 3.48
N PRO A 523 -19.02 -9.06 3.34
CA PRO A 523 -18.22 -8.32 4.31
C PRO A 523 -18.44 -6.80 4.25
N TYR A 524 -18.97 -6.29 3.14
CA TYR A 524 -19.08 -4.86 2.88
C TYR A 524 -20.55 -4.43 2.76
N ASP A 525 -20.95 -3.42 3.54
CA ASP A 525 -22.28 -2.82 3.48
C ASP A 525 -22.30 -1.61 2.55
N SER A 526 -23.06 -1.71 1.45
CA SER A 526 -23.19 -0.62 0.47
C SER A 526 -23.98 0.60 0.95
N SER A 527 -24.66 0.51 2.10
CA SER A 527 -25.40 1.62 2.70
C SER A 527 -24.51 2.56 3.52
N GLU A 528 -23.33 2.10 3.91
CA GLU A 528 -22.34 2.91 4.64
C GLU A 528 -21.58 3.85 3.69
N GLU A 529 -21.02 4.94 4.23
CA GLU A 529 -20.20 5.87 3.48
C GLU A 529 -18.93 5.18 2.98
N ASN A 530 -18.79 5.05 1.65
CA ASN A 530 -17.64 4.41 1.03
C ASN A 530 -16.35 5.19 1.32
N TYR A 531 -15.33 4.49 1.84
CA TYR A 531 -14.05 5.09 2.20
C TYR A 531 -13.32 5.74 1.02
N TRP A 532 -13.46 5.12 -0.15
CA TRP A 532 -12.70 5.43 -1.35
C TRP A 532 -13.30 6.52 -2.22
N GLY A 533 -14.56 6.89 -2.00
CA GLY A 533 -15.27 7.88 -2.80
C GLY A 533 -15.54 7.38 -4.23
N GLY A 534 -15.32 8.27 -5.22
CA GLY A 534 -15.55 7.98 -6.64
C GLY A 534 -14.30 7.56 -7.41
N PHE A 535 -14.52 7.04 -8.63
CA PHE A 535 -13.44 6.78 -9.59
C PHE A 535 -12.72 8.08 -9.98
N ARG A 536 -11.40 8.01 -10.18
CA ARG A 536 -10.57 9.07 -10.75
C ARG A 536 -10.41 8.91 -12.25
#